data_AF-A0A965UUT4-F1
#
_entry.id   AF-A0A965UUT4-F1
#
_cell.length_a   1.000
_cell.length_b   1.000
_cell.length_c   1.000
_cell.angle_alpha   90.00
_cell.angle_beta   90.00
_cell.angle_gamma   90.00
#
_symmetry.space_group_name_H-M   'P 1'
#
loop_
_entity.id
_entity.type
_entity.pdbx_description
1 polymer ?
#
loop_
_entity_poly.entity_id
_entity_poly.type
_entity_poly.pdbx_seq_one_letter_code
_entity_poly.pdbx_strand_id
1 'polypeptide(L)'
;MNREHKKLLHELKLKKWAENNPNFPQTHIPKTVYKDSTANGLTKAIIDYITLHGYQAERINTMGVARTRYRTDGSVAGVQWTKGTGTPGSAD
;
A
#
# COMPACT_ATOMS: atom_id res chain seq x y z
N MET A 1 -7.20 -1.22 -12.53
CA MET A 1 -6.02 -2.01 -12.93
C MET A 1 -6.48 -3.34 -13.52
N ASN A 2 -6.07 -3.63 -14.75
CA ASN A 2 -6.46 -4.85 -15.46
C ASN A 2 -5.91 -6.11 -14.77
N ARG A 3 -6.54 -7.26 -14.99
CA ARG A 3 -6.14 -8.55 -14.41
C ARG A 3 -4.69 -8.92 -14.77
N GLU A 4 -4.27 -8.62 -16.01
CA GLU A 4 -2.91 -8.91 -16.48
C GLU A 4 -1.87 -8.08 -15.73
N HIS A 5 -2.13 -6.79 -15.48
CA HIS A 5 -1.22 -5.94 -14.70
C HIS A 5 -1.07 -6.42 -13.24
N LYS A 6 -2.13 -7.00 -12.66
CA LYS A 6 -2.07 -7.61 -11.31
C LYS A 6 -1.15 -8.83 -11.29
N LYS A 7 -1.18 -9.67 -12.33
CA LYS A 7 -0.29 -10.83 -12.45
C LYS A 7 1.16 -10.38 -12.63
N LEU A 8 1.41 -9.47 -13.56
CA LEU A 8 2.76 -8.97 -13.84
C LEU A 8 3.41 -8.33 -12.60
N LEU A 9 2.65 -7.54 -11.84
CA LEU A 9 3.15 -6.96 -10.59
C LEU A 9 3.45 -8.04 -9.52
N HIS A 10 2.66 -9.11 -9.48
CA HIS A 10 2.92 -10.24 -8.59
C HIS A 10 4.19 -11.01 -9.01
N GLU A 11 4.40 -11.23 -10.30
CA GLU A 11 5.60 -11.89 -10.84
C GLU A 11 6.87 -11.08 -10.55
N LEU A 12 6.83 -9.76 -10.76
CA LEU A 12 7.93 -8.86 -10.39
C LEU A 12 8.28 -8.99 -8.90
N LYS A 13 7.26 -9.05 -8.04
CA LYS A 13 7.44 -9.21 -6.60
C LYS A 13 8.09 -10.54 -6.26
N LEU A 14 7.67 -11.63 -6.89
CA LEU A 14 8.28 -12.94 -6.71
C LEU A 14 9.74 -12.96 -7.15
N LYS A 15 10.06 -12.35 -8.30
CA LYS A 15 11.44 -12.24 -8.79
C LYS A 15 12.32 -11.49 -7.80
N LYS A 16 11.88 -10.31 -7.34
CA LYS A 16 12.63 -9.51 -6.37
C LYS A 16 12.79 -10.22 -5.03
N TRP A 17 11.78 -10.97 -4.62
CA TRP A 17 11.81 -11.75 -3.40
C TRP A 17 12.81 -12.91 -3.49
N ALA A 18 12.85 -13.61 -4.62
CA ALA A 18 13.79 -14.70 -4.88
C ALA A 18 15.25 -14.20 -4.91
N GLU A 19 15.51 -13.01 -5.45
CA GLU A 19 16.83 -12.36 -5.38
C GLU A 19 17.31 -12.19 -3.92
N ASN A 20 16.41 -11.79 -3.03
CA ASN A 20 16.72 -11.57 -1.61
C ASN A 20 16.70 -12.86 -0.77
N ASN A 21 16.02 -13.92 -1.24
CA ASN A 21 15.79 -15.16 -0.50
C ASN A 21 16.09 -16.40 -1.37
N PRO A 22 17.35 -16.63 -1.76
CA PRO A 22 17.71 -17.66 -2.75
C PRO A 22 17.42 -19.10 -2.29
N ASN A 23 17.36 -19.36 -0.98
CA ASN A 23 17.19 -20.70 -0.43
C ASN A 23 15.72 -21.11 -0.20
N PHE A 24 14.76 -20.22 -0.48
CA PHE A 24 13.36 -20.51 -0.19
C PHE A 24 12.57 -20.83 -1.46
N PRO A 25 11.75 -21.90 -1.46
CA PRO A 25 11.03 -22.33 -2.65
C PRO A 25 9.95 -21.32 -3.06
N GLN A 26 10.04 -20.84 -4.30
CA GLN A 26 9.14 -19.83 -4.85
C GLN A 26 7.66 -20.26 -4.89
N THR A 27 7.41 -21.58 -4.90
CA THR A 27 6.07 -22.19 -4.90
C THR A 27 5.30 -22.00 -3.59
N HIS A 28 5.99 -21.68 -2.49
CA HIS A 28 5.37 -21.52 -1.16
C HIS A 28 5.10 -20.04 -0.80
N ILE A 29 5.35 -19.12 -1.73
CA ILE A 29 5.15 -17.68 -1.47
C ILE A 29 3.67 -17.33 -1.68
N PRO A 30 3.00 -16.72 -0.68
CA PRO A 30 1.60 -16.34 -0.81
C PRO A 30 1.40 -15.28 -1.90
N LYS A 31 0.34 -15.47 -2.69
CA LYS A 31 -0.01 -14.52 -3.76
C LYS A 31 -0.41 -13.18 -3.17
N THR A 32 0.24 -12.11 -3.62
CA THR A 32 -0.14 -10.74 -3.22
C THR A 32 -1.38 -10.32 -4.00
N VAL A 33 -2.48 -10.06 -3.28
CA VAL A 33 -3.72 -9.58 -3.89
C VAL A 33 -3.77 -8.05 -3.82
N TYR A 34 -3.75 -7.38 -4.97
CA TYR A 34 -3.93 -5.93 -5.06
C TYR A 34 -5.41 -5.58 -5.25
N LYS A 35 -5.98 -4.92 -4.24
CA LYS A 35 -7.34 -4.35 -4.28
C LYS A 35 -7.28 -2.90 -4.77
N ASP A 36 -7.42 -2.71 -6.06
CA ASP A 36 -7.40 -1.40 -6.73
C ASP A 36 -8.73 -0.63 -6.64
N SER A 37 -9.76 -1.21 -6.01
CA SER A 37 -11.05 -0.56 -5.82
C SER A 37 -11.05 0.54 -4.74
N THR A 38 -9.90 0.78 -4.09
CA THR A 38 -9.75 1.79 -3.04
C THR A 38 -8.51 2.63 -3.33
N ALA A 39 -8.54 3.92 -2.99
CA ALA A 39 -7.39 4.80 -3.18
C ALA A 39 -6.11 4.21 -2.55
N ASN A 40 -6.19 3.74 -1.30
CA ASN A 40 -5.03 3.16 -0.61
C ASN A 40 -4.51 1.88 -1.28
N GLY A 41 -5.39 1.02 -1.77
CA GLY A 41 -4.96 -0.20 -2.43
C GLY A 41 -4.37 0.05 -3.82
N LEU A 42 -4.86 1.06 -4.55
CA LEU A 42 -4.22 1.54 -5.78
C LEU A 42 -2.87 2.18 -5.49
N THR A 43 -2.76 3.04 -4.46
CA THR A 43 -1.49 3.65 -4.05
C THR A 43 -0.44 2.59 -3.72
N LYS A 44 -0.81 1.54 -3.00
CA LYS A 44 0.11 0.42 -2.68
C LYS A 44 0.62 -0.28 -3.94
N ALA A 45 -0.24 -0.51 -4.93
CA ALA A 45 0.16 -1.13 -6.19
C ALA A 45 1.18 -0.27 -6.96
N ILE A 46 1.00 1.05 -6.96
CA ILE A 46 1.91 2.00 -7.62
C ILE A 46 3.27 2.05 -6.90
N ILE A 47 3.26 2.15 -5.56
CA ILE A 47 4.50 2.15 -4.76
C ILE A 47 5.27 0.84 -4.96
N ASP A 48 4.59 -0.31 -4.88
CA ASP A 48 5.23 -1.62 -5.11
C ASP A 48 5.82 -1.67 -6.53
N TYR A 49 5.12 -1.19 -7.57
CA TYR A 49 5.66 -1.17 -8.93
C TYR A 49 6.96 -0.37 -9.04
N ILE A 50 6.99 0.85 -8.51
CA ILE A 50 8.16 1.74 -8.58
C ILE A 50 9.34 1.15 -7.80
N THR A 51 9.08 0.66 -6.57
CA THR A 51 10.12 0.08 -5.70
C THR A 51 10.68 -1.24 -6.21
N LEU A 52 9.87 -2.07 -6.84
CA LEU A 52 10.32 -3.32 -7.47
C LEU A 52 11.25 -3.08 -8.68
N HIS A 53 11.18 -1.92 -9.31
CA HIS A 53 12.12 -1.49 -10.35
C HIS A 53 13.39 -0.83 -9.78
N GLY A 54 13.53 -0.73 -8.46
CA GLY A 54 14.70 -0.16 -7.80
C GLY A 54 14.67 1.36 -7.62
N TYR A 55 13.52 1.99 -7.89
CA TYR A 55 13.32 3.42 -7.63
C TYR A 55 12.70 3.66 -6.25
N GLN A 56 12.79 4.88 -5.73
CA GLN A 56 12.14 5.28 -4.47
C GLN A 56 10.74 5.83 -4.74
N ALA A 57 9.78 5.46 -3.88
CA ALA A 57 8.41 5.96 -3.92
C ALA A 57 7.85 6.11 -2.51
N GLU A 58 7.25 7.27 -2.24
CA GLU A 58 6.61 7.57 -0.97
C GLU A 58 5.26 8.27 -1.18
N ARG A 59 4.44 8.28 -0.13
CA ARG A 59 3.20 9.08 -0.11
C ARG A 59 3.57 10.50 0.30
N ILE A 60 3.11 11.50 -0.46
CA ILE A 60 3.31 12.93 -0.13
C ILE A 60 2.58 13.29 1.16
N ASN A 61 1.34 12.80 1.35
CA ASN A 61 0.61 13.06 2.58
C ASN A 61 1.11 12.12 3.70
N THR A 62 1.99 12.66 4.53
CA THR A 62 2.62 11.99 5.69
C THR A 62 1.84 12.22 6.98
N MET A 63 1.05 13.31 7.05
CA MET A 63 0.27 13.68 8.22
C MET A 63 -0.91 12.74 8.51
N GLY A 64 -1.26 12.66 9.79
CA GLY A 64 -2.57 12.16 10.18
C GLY A 64 -3.69 13.16 9.84
N VAL A 65 -4.90 12.66 9.70
CA VAL A 65 -6.08 13.47 9.36
C VAL A 65 -7.10 13.38 10.48
N ALA A 66 -7.51 14.54 10.99
CA ALA A 66 -8.67 14.66 11.87
C ALA A 66 -9.95 14.55 11.03
N ARG A 67 -10.81 13.59 11.38
CA ARG A 67 -12.10 13.39 10.73
C ARG A 67 -13.21 13.59 11.74
N THR A 68 -14.25 14.34 11.38
CA THR A 68 -15.44 14.45 12.22
C THR A 68 -16.13 13.10 12.31
N ARG A 69 -16.40 12.65 13.54
CA ARG A 69 -17.17 11.45 13.83
C ARG A 69 -18.62 11.84 14.04
N TYR A 70 -19.53 11.20 13.33
CA TYR A 70 -20.98 11.40 13.45
C TYR A 70 -21.60 10.23 14.21
N ARG A 71 -22.67 10.51 14.98
CA ARG A 71 -23.57 9.49 15.52
C ARG A 71 -24.54 9.03 14.43
N THR A 72 -25.27 7.95 14.69
CA THR A 72 -26.26 7.39 13.75
C THR A 72 -27.37 8.39 13.39
N ASP A 73 -27.68 9.32 14.30
CA ASP A 73 -28.65 10.41 14.10
C ASP A 73 -28.07 11.62 13.32
N GLY A 74 -26.81 11.56 12.88
CA GLY A 74 -26.13 12.63 12.16
C GLY A 74 -25.55 13.74 13.05
N SER A 75 -25.73 13.68 14.37
CA SER A 75 -25.13 14.64 15.30
C SER A 75 -23.61 14.46 15.40
N VAL A 76 -22.87 15.54 15.61
CA VAL A 76 -21.40 15.48 15.82
C VAL A 76 -21.11 14.76 17.14
N ALA A 77 -20.42 13.62 17.03
CA ALA A 77 -20.00 12.80 18.16
C ALA A 77 -18.62 13.20 18.70
N GLY A 78 -17.81 13.87 17.87
CA GLY A 78 -16.46 14.30 18.20
C GLY A 78 -15.52 14.23 17.00
N VAL A 79 -14.22 14.15 17.26
CA VAL A 79 -13.17 14.03 16.25
C VAL A 79 -12.50 12.66 16.38
N GLN A 80 -12.31 11.98 15.24
CA GLN A 80 -11.52 10.76 15.13
C GLN A 80 -10.20 11.08 14.42
N TRP A 81 -9.08 10.84 15.10
CA TRP A 81 -7.76 10.96 14.51
C TRP A 81 -7.43 9.71 13.69
N THR A 82 -7.12 9.88 12.41
CA THR A 82 -6.57 8.80 11.57
C THR A 82 -5.06 9.02 11.47
N LYS A 83 -4.27 8.07 12.02
CA LYS A 83 -2.81 8.15 11.98
C LYS A 83 -2.31 8.15 10.52
N GLY A 84 -1.34 9.02 10.23
CA GLY A 84 -0.62 9.02 8.95
C GLY A 84 0.14 7.72 8.74
N THR A 85 0.36 7.36 7.48
CA THR A 85 1.07 6.12 7.10
C THR A 85 2.43 6.40 6.46
N GLY A 86 2.96 7.62 6.62
CA GLY A 86 4.30 7.98 6.14
C GLY A 86 5.41 7.29 6.93
N THR A 87 6.62 7.30 6.38
CA THR A 87 7.83 6.81 7.05
C THR A 87 8.14 7.73 8.25
N PRO A 88 8.48 7.19 9.43
CA PRO A 88 8.89 8.01 10.57
C PRO A 88 10.10 8.88 10.21
N GLY A 89 9.98 10.20 10.40
CA GLY A 89 11.03 11.17 10.07
C GLY A 89 10.92 11.83 8.69
N SER A 90 9.93 11.46 7.87
CA SER A 90 9.60 12.22 6.66
C SER A 90 9.06 13.61 7.04
N ALA A 91 9.58 14.66 6.39
CA ALA A 91 9.09 16.02 6.55
C ALA A 91 7.67 16.16 5.96
N ASP A 92 6.85 17.02 6.57
CA ASP A 92 5.58 17.50 6.02
C ASP A 92 5.79 18.82 5.28
#